data_AF-A0A2A2F2B4-F1
#
_entry.id   AF-A0A2A2F2B4-F1
#
_cell.length_a   1.000
_cell.length_b   1.000
_cell.length_c   1.000
_cell.angle_alpha   90.00
_cell.angle_beta   90.00
_cell.angle_gamma   90.00
#
_symmetry.space_group_name_H-M   'P 1'
#
loop_
_entity.id
_entity.type
_entity.pdbx_description
1 polymer ?
#
loop_
_entity_poly.entity_id
_entity_poly.type
_entity_poly.pdbx_seq_one_letter_code
_entity_poly.pdbx_strand_id
1 'polypeptide(L)' 'MAETCPHLAYRTEGDGKSFDTARAFCTVTESFVQPMRADVCNARYGLDPAADCEFYVDPGASDGSETADR' A
#
# COMPACT_ATOMS: atom_id res chain seq x y z
N MET A 1 10.46 10.42 -0.58
CA MET A 1 9.87 9.07 -0.67
C MET A 1 8.74 9.01 0.33
N ALA A 2 7.55 8.58 -0.07
CA ALA A 2 6.50 8.34 0.90
C ALA A 2 6.94 7.17 1.78
N GLU A 3 7.29 7.48 3.03
CA GLU A 3 7.66 6.53 4.08
C GLU A 3 6.53 5.53 4.39
N THR A 4 5.32 5.78 3.88
CA THR A 4 4.17 4.89 3.94
C THR A 4 3.41 4.89 2.63
N CYS A 5 2.83 3.75 2.27
CA CYS A 5 1.97 3.61 1.10
C CYS A 5 0.68 4.43 1.29
N PRO A 6 0.34 5.36 0.38
CA PRO A 6 -0.84 6.24 0.51
C PRO A 6 -2.15 5.47 0.41
N HIS A 7 -2.11 4.24 -0.09
CA HIS A 7 -3.27 3.36 -0.25
C HIS A 7 -3.53 2.47 0.97
N LEU A 8 -2.71 2.55 2.01
CA LEU A 8 -2.91 1.81 3.24
C LEU A 8 -3.72 2.64 4.23
N ALA A 9 -4.92 2.18 4.55
CA ALA A 9 -5.77 2.74 5.59
C ALA A 9 -5.92 1.74 6.76
N TYR A 10 -6.15 2.24 7.97
CA TYR A 10 -6.54 1.41 9.10
C TYR A 10 -7.99 1.68 9.44
N ARG A 11 -8.84 0.64 9.38
CA ARG A 11 -10.28 0.74 9.60
C ARG A 11 -10.75 -0.27 10.63
N THR A 12 -11.66 0.15 11.50
CA THR A 12 -12.35 -0.70 12.49
C THR A 12 -13.62 -1.32 11.95
N GLU A 13 -13.94 -1.11 10.68
CA GLU A 13 -15.17 -1.59 10.07
C GLU A 13 -14.99 -1.85 8.57
N GLY A 14 -15.67 -2.87 8.06
CA GLY A 14 -15.73 -3.21 6.64
C GLY A 14 -16.45 -4.54 6.41
N ASP A 15 -16.98 -4.74 5.21
CA ASP A 15 -17.73 -5.96 4.84
C ASP A 15 -18.94 -6.24 5.78
N GLY A 16 -19.60 -5.18 6.24
CA GLY A 16 -20.71 -5.26 7.20
C GLY A 16 -20.31 -5.73 8.59
N LYS A 17 -19.01 -5.79 8.91
CA LYS A 17 -18.46 -6.23 10.19
C LYS A 17 -17.71 -5.09 10.85
N SER A 18 -17.84 -4.99 12.16
CA SER A 18 -17.01 -4.13 13.01
C SER A 18 -15.95 -4.97 13.72
N PHE A 19 -14.78 -4.37 13.93
CA PHE A 19 -13.62 -4.94 14.56
C PHE A 19 -13.26 -4.07 15.77
N ASP A 20 -12.87 -4.72 16.86
CA ASP A 20 -12.41 -4.05 18.07
C ASP A 20 -11.08 -3.29 17.83
N THR A 21 -10.23 -3.83 16.95
CA THR A 21 -8.95 -3.23 16.57
C THR A 21 -8.95 -2.83 15.10
N ALA A 22 -8.36 -1.67 14.78
CA ALA A 22 -8.22 -1.20 13.41
C ALA A 22 -7.36 -2.17 12.59
N ARG A 23 -7.90 -2.63 11.46
CA ARG A 23 -7.23 -3.56 10.54
C ARG A 23 -6.74 -2.83 9.31
N ALA A 24 -5.61 -3.28 8.80
CA ALA A 24 -5.03 -2.76 7.57
C ALA A 24 -5.93 -3.07 6.37
N PHE A 25 -6.33 -2.02 5.66
CA PHE A 25 -7.19 -2.04 4.50
C PHE A 25 -6.46 -1.38 3.33
N CYS A 26 -6.29 -2.12 2.24
CA CYS A 26 -5.71 -1.59 1.02
C CYS A 26 -6.82 -1.04 0.13
N THR A 27 -6.73 0.24 -0.23
CA THR A 27 -7.71 0.90 -1.10
C THR A 27 -7.55 0.53 -2.57
N VAL A 28 -6.41 -0.03 -2.98
CA VAL A 28 -6.18 -0.49 -4.37
C VAL A 28 -6.94 -1.79 -4.63
N THR A 29 -6.86 -2.75 -3.72
CA THR A 29 -7.58 -4.03 -3.81
C THR A 29 -8.93 -4.00 -3.10
N GLU A 30 -9.29 -2.86 -2.52
CA GLU A 30 -10.50 -2.63 -1.73
C GLU A 30 -10.78 -3.74 -0.70
N SER A 31 -9.72 -4.22 -0.04
CA SER A 31 -9.77 -5.41 0.81
C SER A 31 -8.86 -5.26 2.04
N PHE A 32 -9.22 -5.98 3.10
CA PHE A 32 -8.33 -6.10 4.27
C PHE A 32 -7.11 -6.95 3.92
N VAL A 33 -5.93 -6.41 4.19
CA VAL A 33 -4.66 -7.08 3.93
C VAL A 33 -4.11 -7.77 5.18
N GLN A 34 -3.24 -8.75 4.96
CA GLN A 34 -2.54 -9.41 6.06
C GLN A 34 -1.54 -8.47 6.75
N PRO A 35 -1.20 -8.72 8.03
CA PRO A 35 -0.22 -7.93 8.77
C PRO A 35 1.11 -7.79 8.02
N MET A 36 1.60 -8.87 7.41
CA MET A 36 2.84 -8.87 6.62
C MET A 36 2.80 -7.88 5.45
N ARG A 37 1.66 -7.77 4.74
CA ARG A 37 1.51 -6.75 3.70
C ARG A 37 1.39 -5.35 4.27
N ALA A 38 0.79 -5.20 5.45
CA ALA A 38 0.79 -3.91 6.13
C ALA A 38 2.21 -3.49 6.50
N ASP A 39 3.07 -4.42 6.93
CA ASP A 39 4.48 -4.14 7.22
C ASP A 39 5.23 -3.66 5.96
N VAL A 40 5.03 -4.33 4.81
CA VAL A 40 5.56 -3.89 3.50
C VAL A 40 5.10 -2.48 3.17
N CYS A 41 3.78 -2.23 3.22
CA CYS A 41 3.20 -0.93 2.90
C CYS A 41 3.65 0.20 3.86
N ASN A 42 4.05 -0.10 5.10
CA ASN A 42 4.61 0.88 6.04
C ASN A 42 6.14 0.98 5.97
N ALA A 43 6.77 0.37 4.96
CA ALA A 43 8.22 0.27 4.84
C ALA A 43 8.92 -0.26 6.12
N ARG A 44 8.20 -1.09 6.89
CA ARG A 44 8.69 -1.56 8.19
C ARG A 44 9.77 -2.61 7.96
N TYR A 45 10.74 -2.68 8.86
CA TYR A 45 11.86 -3.64 8.79
C TYR A 45 12.76 -3.48 7.56
N GLY A 46 12.72 -2.31 6.88
CA GLY A 46 13.50 -2.07 5.67
C GLY A 46 12.88 -2.68 4.41
N LEU A 47 11.59 -3.05 4.46
CA LEU A 47 10.81 -3.41 3.28
C LEU A 47 10.54 -2.16 2.44
N ASP A 48 10.47 -2.33 1.12
CA ASP A 48 10.21 -1.23 0.21
C ASP A 48 8.83 -1.41 -0.46
N PRO A 49 7.87 -0.49 -0.25
CA PRO A 49 6.57 -0.58 -0.87
C PRO A 49 6.63 -0.62 -2.40
N ALA A 50 7.63 -0.02 -3.06
CA ALA A 50 7.71 -0.04 -4.52
C ALA A 50 8.32 -1.34 -5.06
N ALA A 51 9.20 -2.01 -4.31
CA ALA A 51 9.85 -3.25 -4.72
C ALA A 51 9.13 -4.53 -4.23
N ASP A 52 8.57 -4.51 -3.02
CA ASP A 52 8.07 -5.70 -2.32
C ASP A 52 6.54 -5.85 -2.38
N CYS A 53 5.83 -4.86 -2.95
CA CYS A 53 4.37 -4.83 -3.00
C CYS A 53 3.87 -4.98 -4.44
N GLU A 54 3.22 -6.09 -4.75
CA GLU A 54 2.71 -6.37 -6.11
C GLU A 54 1.60 -5.41 -6.59
N PHE A 55 1.00 -4.62 -5.68
CA PHE A 55 -0.08 -3.67 -6.00
C PHE A 55 0.29 -2.21 -5.72
N TYR A 56 1.54 -1.91 -5.38
CA TYR A 56 1.92 -0.53 -5.11
C TYR A 56 1.80 0.31 -6.37
N VAL A 57 1.05 1.40 -6.27
CA VAL A 57 0.94 2.42 -7.30
C VAL A 57 1.49 3.69 -6.69
N ASP A 58 2.58 4.20 -7.27
CA ASP A 58 3.13 5.46 -6.81
C ASP A 58 2.18 6.60 -7.20
N PRO A 59 1.70 7.42 -6.24
CA PRO A 59 0.75 8.50 -6.53
C PRO A 59 1.38 9.67 -7.29
N GLY A 60 2.73 9.68 -7.42
CA GLY A 60 3.52 10.69 -8.13
C GLY A 60 4.24 10.16 -9.38
N ALA A 61 4.13 8.86 -9.70
CA ALA A 61 4.55 8.32 -10.98
C ALA A 61 3.55 8.76 -12.05
N SER A 62 3.69 10.01 -12.48
CA SER A 62 3.44 10.29 -13.88
C SER A 62 4.43 9.43 -14.65
N ASP A 63 3.92 8.48 -15.41
CA ASP A 63 4.68 7.68 -16.35
C ASP A 63 5.58 8.61 -17.18
N GLY A 64 6.85 8.61 -16.82
CA GLY A 64 7.91 9.41 -17.41
C GLY A 64 9.01 8.51 -17.95
N SER A 65 8.64 7.33 -18.45
CA SER A 65 9.56 6.48 -19.19
C SER A 65 9.43 6.78 -20.68
N GLU A 66 9.70 8.04 -21.03
CA GLU A 66 9.99 8.41 -22.41
C GLU A 66 11.29 9.22 -22.42
N THR A 67 12.40 8.52 -22.61
CA THR A 67 13.53 9.07 -23.34
C THR A 67 14.13 7.95 -24.18
N ALA A 68 13.71 7.93 -25.43
CA ALA A 68 14.52 7.43 -26.53
C ALA A 68 15.85 8.23 -26.59
N ASP A 69 16.99 7.53 -26.55
CA ASP A 69 18.29 7.85 -27.16
C ASP A 69 19.19 6.63 -26.85
N ARG A 70 19.70 5.83 -27.79
CA ARG A 70 20.20 6.12 -29.14
C ARG A 70 20.37 4.81 -29.93
#